data_AF-A0A060SHN2-F1
#
_entry.id   AF-A0A060SHN2-F1
#
_cell.length_a   1.000
_cell.length_b   1.000
_cell.length_c   1.000
_cell.angle_alpha   90.00
_cell.angle_beta   90.00
_cell.angle_gamma   90.00
#
_symmetry.space_group_name_H-M   'P 1'
#
loop_
_entity.id
_entity.type
_entity.pdbx_description
1 polymer ?
#
loop_
_entity_poly.entity_id
_entity_poly.type
_entity_poly.pdbx_seq_one_letter_code
_entity_poly.pdbx_strand_id
1 'polypeptide(L)'
;MTLGPSDDEADDVDDTHAEPRIIDEGLSQFASMLPPSATSTVAPAHVTDSSPAQPPPNEAEQTVLPDVNMQSQSTKRSKNKRKSKARAGESAKGKKSTMPSKWADKCMYAELLEMKEGFDASGDLRDGIPHDIETGFLAVTPVPVGKRCLAVTHQTSGIAGVVPNTTIRSRMLGKPLMKPFPSTLPPQTVLDCILDEHWRDNGILHILDVVTWKGQDLADCETPFRFWWRDTRLSELPSFPPPPNAAPPDQHSTTYQFPHPTTFAPVPYHTDTTLSHFLTTLIPLTRSTRTIPVSVPVLAGSSSLGEEGTTMDLDGMPIVQLRTIHAEVRSDGMLLYVAQATYEPGTSPLSSWVPLHAYETHEERIRREAAGGPGGVAESPLDVFER
;
A
#
# COMPACT_ATOMS: atom_id res chain seq x y z
N MET A 1 -46.22 6.81 -15.28
CA MET A 1 -45.44 5.92 -14.40
C MET A 1 -44.03 6.46 -14.40
N THR A 2 -43.63 7.11 -13.31
CA THR A 2 -42.41 7.90 -13.23
C THR A 2 -41.54 7.25 -12.17
N LEU A 3 -40.42 6.67 -12.59
CA LEU A 3 -39.46 6.00 -11.71
C LEU A 3 -38.66 7.06 -10.95
N GLY A 4 -38.54 6.90 -9.63
CA GLY A 4 -37.83 7.80 -8.73
C GLY A 4 -36.31 7.68 -8.83
N PRO A 5 -35.56 8.62 -8.21
CA PRO A 5 -34.10 8.64 -8.24
C PRO A 5 -33.45 7.54 -7.36
N SER A 6 -32.30 7.07 -7.84
CA SER A 6 -31.42 6.01 -7.31
C SER A 6 -30.94 6.27 -5.88
N ASP A 7 -30.84 5.19 -5.12
CA ASP A 7 -30.54 5.09 -3.69
C ASP A 7 -29.04 4.87 -3.44
N ASP A 8 -28.18 5.73 -3.98
CA ASP A 8 -26.71 5.54 -3.94
C ASP A 8 -25.94 6.56 -3.07
N GLU A 9 -26.61 7.33 -2.20
CA GLU A 9 -25.94 8.30 -1.29
C GLU A 9 -26.28 8.10 0.20
N ALA A 10 -26.80 6.93 0.60
CA ALA A 10 -27.29 6.73 1.96
C ALA A 10 -26.24 6.35 3.02
N ASP A 11 -25.02 5.92 2.65
CA ASP A 11 -24.09 5.30 3.61
C ASP A 11 -22.95 6.19 4.14
N ASP A 12 -22.87 7.48 3.78
CA ASP A 12 -21.80 8.39 4.26
C ASP A 12 -22.26 9.35 5.38
N VAL A 13 -23.37 9.06 6.08
CA VAL A 13 -23.92 9.94 7.12
C VAL A 13 -24.31 9.21 8.41
N ASP A 14 -23.37 8.53 9.06
CA ASP A 14 -23.44 8.33 10.53
C ASP A 14 -22.05 7.97 11.10
N ASP A 15 -21.30 8.98 11.51
CA ASP A 15 -20.29 8.84 12.57
C ASP A 15 -19.83 10.24 13.01
N THR A 16 -20.73 10.94 13.69
CA THR A 16 -20.39 12.16 14.45
C THR A 16 -20.70 11.92 15.92
N HIS A 17 -19.62 11.96 16.72
CA HIS A 17 -19.56 12.02 18.20
C HIS A 17 -19.77 10.73 19.00
N ALA A 18 -18.66 10.03 19.24
CA ALA A 18 -18.23 9.62 20.57
C ALA A 18 -16.74 9.23 20.54
N GLU A 19 -15.83 10.15 20.85
CA GLU A 19 -14.47 9.75 21.20
C GLU A 19 -14.49 9.14 22.61
N PRO A 20 -14.12 7.86 22.80
CA PRO A 20 -13.74 7.39 24.11
C PRO A 20 -12.34 7.93 24.40
N ARG A 21 -12.18 8.62 25.53
CA ARG A 21 -10.86 8.91 26.12
C ARG A 21 -10.09 7.61 26.27
N ILE A 22 -9.09 7.38 25.42
CA ILE A 22 -8.10 6.32 25.60
C ILE A 22 -7.09 6.85 26.61
N ILE A 23 -6.80 6.03 27.62
CA ILE A 23 -5.79 6.30 28.63
C ILE A 23 -4.47 5.77 28.07
N ASP A 24 -3.51 6.67 27.86
CA ASP A 24 -2.16 6.34 27.42
C ASP A 24 -1.40 5.65 28.57
N GLU A 25 -1.43 4.33 28.60
CA GLU A 25 -0.49 3.55 29.43
C GLU A 25 0.71 3.13 28.59
N GLY A 26 1.87 3.72 28.91
CA GLY A 26 3.13 3.43 28.22
C GLY A 26 3.59 1.99 28.38
N LEU A 27 4.14 1.42 27.31
CA LEU A 27 4.65 0.04 27.20
C LEU A 27 5.91 -0.25 28.08
N SER A 28 6.28 0.66 28.98
CA SER A 28 7.45 0.51 29.86
C SER A 28 7.30 -0.61 30.89
N GLN A 29 6.08 -1.11 31.14
CA GLN A 29 5.83 -2.20 32.08
C GLN A 29 6.18 -3.60 31.56
N PHE A 30 6.41 -3.76 30.25
CA PHE A 30 6.73 -5.06 29.66
C PHE A 30 8.24 -5.29 29.47
N ALA A 31 9.06 -4.23 29.53
CA ALA A 31 10.51 -4.31 29.39
C ALA A 31 11.20 -5.01 30.58
N SER A 32 10.56 -5.06 31.75
CA SER A 32 11.07 -5.73 32.96
C SER A 32 10.80 -7.23 33.01
N MET A 33 10.07 -7.79 32.03
CA MET A 33 9.74 -9.23 31.96
C MET A 33 10.65 -10.03 31.02
N LEU A 34 11.65 -9.39 30.41
CA LEU A 34 12.63 -10.08 29.57
C LEU A 34 13.79 -10.62 30.42
N PRO A 35 14.12 -11.93 30.36
CA PRO A 35 15.28 -12.46 31.05
C PRO A 35 16.59 -11.94 30.42
N PRO A 36 17.63 -11.64 31.22
CA PRO A 36 18.90 -11.17 30.69
C PRO A 36 19.61 -12.31 29.92
N SER A 37 19.86 -12.09 28.63
CA SER A 37 20.62 -13.03 27.80
C SER A 37 22.12 -12.90 28.09
N ALA A 38 22.72 -13.99 28.57
CA ALA A 38 24.14 -14.09 28.82
C ALA A 38 24.93 -14.06 27.50
N THR A 39 25.94 -13.19 27.46
CA THR A 39 27.00 -13.13 26.47
C THR A 39 27.80 -14.43 26.48
N SER A 40 28.00 -15.08 25.33
CA SER A 40 29.00 -16.15 25.20
C SER A 40 29.56 -16.24 23.77
N THR A 41 30.86 -16.03 23.73
CA THR A 41 31.82 -16.04 22.63
C THR A 41 31.99 -17.45 22.03
N VAL A 42 32.18 -17.54 20.72
CA VAL A 42 32.37 -18.79 19.96
C VAL A 42 33.87 -19.17 19.88
N ALA A 43 34.19 -20.46 20.14
CA ALA A 43 35.32 -21.20 19.57
C ALA A 43 35.08 -22.75 19.71
N PRO A 44 35.71 -23.62 18.89
CA PRO A 44 35.02 -24.80 18.33
C PRO A 44 35.52 -26.20 18.74
N ALA A 45 34.66 -27.18 18.41
CA ALA A 45 34.86 -28.60 18.06
C ALA A 45 35.19 -29.66 19.15
N HIS A 46 34.32 -30.67 19.30
CA HIS A 46 34.67 -32.10 19.11
C HIS A 46 33.42 -33.03 19.06
N VAL A 47 33.62 -34.15 18.38
CA VAL A 47 32.68 -35.19 17.88
C VAL A 47 32.34 -36.25 18.95
N THR A 48 31.09 -36.76 18.99
CA THR A 48 30.71 -38.21 19.01
C THR A 48 29.20 -38.46 19.23
N ASP A 49 28.58 -39.05 18.20
CA ASP A 49 27.72 -40.26 18.14
C ASP A 49 26.50 -40.54 19.06
N SER A 50 25.51 -41.21 18.43
CA SER A 50 24.39 -42.06 18.89
C SER A 50 22.98 -41.49 19.17
N SER A 51 22.02 -42.02 18.38
CA SER A 51 20.55 -41.81 18.32
C SER A 51 19.74 -42.59 19.41
N PRO A 52 18.41 -42.78 19.31
CA PRO A 52 17.31 -41.88 19.71
C PRO A 52 16.37 -42.51 20.75
N ALA A 53 15.61 -41.72 21.54
CA ALA A 53 14.49 -42.25 22.31
C ALA A 53 13.35 -41.23 22.58
N GLN A 54 12.13 -41.75 22.44
CA GLN A 54 10.80 -41.15 22.56
C GLN A 54 10.36 -40.79 24.00
N PRO A 55 9.22 -40.09 24.18
CA PRO A 55 8.81 -39.40 25.41
C PRO A 55 7.86 -40.22 26.30
N PRO A 56 7.59 -39.74 27.54
CA PRO A 56 6.29 -40.00 28.19
C PRO A 56 5.76 -38.76 28.96
N PRO A 57 4.64 -38.81 29.72
CA PRO A 57 3.30 -38.53 29.22
C PRO A 57 2.51 -37.49 30.06
N ASN A 58 1.27 -37.21 29.62
CA ASN A 58 0.20 -36.48 30.31
C ASN A 58 0.02 -36.86 31.78
N GLU A 59 -0.20 -35.85 32.64
CA GLU A 59 -1.09 -35.94 33.81
C GLU A 59 -1.91 -34.65 33.94
N ALA A 60 -3.22 -34.83 34.10
CA ALA A 60 -4.18 -33.82 34.49
C ALA A 60 -4.30 -33.79 36.02
N GLU A 61 -4.47 -32.61 36.63
CA GLU A 61 -5.63 -32.28 37.48
C GLU A 61 -5.50 -30.95 38.26
N GLN A 62 -6.67 -30.31 38.39
CA GLN A 62 -7.19 -29.54 39.53
C GLN A 62 -6.68 -28.12 39.88
N THR A 63 -7.53 -27.15 39.49
CA THR A 63 -8.24 -26.14 40.34
C THR A 63 -7.56 -25.55 41.57
N VAL A 64 -7.41 -24.21 41.58
CA VAL A 64 -7.79 -23.33 42.71
C VAL A 64 -8.15 -21.92 42.17
N LEU A 65 -9.38 -21.46 42.43
CA LEU A 65 -9.82 -20.04 42.35
C LEU A 65 -9.47 -19.32 43.66
N PRO A 66 -9.46 -17.97 43.65
CA PRO A 66 -10.33 -17.30 44.61
C PRO A 66 -11.15 -16.14 44.01
N ASP A 67 -12.42 -16.14 44.42
CA ASP A 67 -13.39 -15.05 44.45
C ASP A 67 -12.87 -13.80 45.19
N VAL A 68 -13.25 -12.59 44.73
CA VAL A 68 -13.89 -11.55 45.55
C VAL A 68 -14.80 -10.64 44.67
N ASN A 69 -16.08 -10.98 44.65
CA ASN A 69 -17.22 -10.20 45.17
C ASN A 69 -17.60 -8.77 44.65
N MET A 70 -18.86 -8.67 44.17
CA MET A 70 -19.93 -7.64 44.39
C MET A 70 -19.61 -6.14 44.09
N GLN A 71 -20.47 -5.30 43.51
CA GLN A 71 -21.93 -5.28 43.40
C GLN A 71 -22.42 -4.11 42.51
N SER A 72 -23.35 -4.40 41.61
CA SER A 72 -24.64 -3.69 41.36
C SER A 72 -24.68 -2.19 41.03
N GLN A 73 -25.40 -1.83 39.96
CA GLN A 73 -26.83 -1.46 40.05
C GLN A 73 -27.44 -1.15 38.67
N SER A 74 -28.57 -1.80 38.40
CA SER A 74 -29.49 -1.54 37.30
C SER A 74 -30.35 -0.30 37.55
N THR A 75 -30.65 0.51 36.53
CA THR A 75 -31.99 1.11 36.39
C THR A 75 -32.42 1.24 34.91
N LYS A 76 -33.64 0.77 34.64
CA LYS A 76 -34.42 0.94 33.41
C LYS A 76 -35.12 2.31 33.45
N ARG A 77 -35.25 3.02 32.32
CA ARG A 77 -36.56 3.40 31.70
C ARG A 77 -36.49 4.48 30.61
N SER A 78 -37.15 4.12 29.51
CA SER A 78 -38.19 4.87 28.78
C SER A 78 -37.82 5.83 27.65
N LYS A 79 -38.45 5.50 26.51
CA LYS A 79 -38.71 6.29 25.30
C LYS A 79 -39.33 7.65 25.64
N ASN A 80 -38.91 8.69 24.90
CA ASN A 80 -39.84 9.73 24.48
C ASN A 80 -39.57 10.22 23.06
N LYS A 81 -40.62 10.13 22.26
CA LYS A 81 -40.75 10.52 20.86
C LYS A 81 -41.38 11.91 20.86
N ARG A 82 -40.73 12.95 20.33
CA ARG A 82 -41.41 14.21 20.01
C ARG A 82 -41.00 14.76 18.65
N LYS A 83 -42.03 15.08 17.89
CA LYS A 83 -42.10 15.52 16.50
C LYS A 83 -42.76 16.90 16.52
N SER A 84 -42.10 17.91 15.96
CA SER A 84 -42.69 19.20 15.53
C SER A 84 -41.63 19.92 14.69
N LYS A 85 -41.68 19.96 13.36
CA LYS A 85 -42.58 20.64 12.40
C LYS A 85 -42.38 22.17 12.33
N ALA A 86 -41.61 22.55 11.30
CA ALA A 86 -41.71 23.69 10.37
C ALA A 86 -41.37 25.12 10.82
N ARG A 87 -40.49 25.76 10.03
CA ARG A 87 -40.89 26.91 9.19
C ARG A 87 -40.02 27.06 7.94
N ALA A 88 -40.70 27.32 6.83
CA ALA A 88 -40.15 27.61 5.52
C ALA A 88 -39.53 29.01 5.48
N GLY A 89 -38.42 29.14 4.75
CA GLY A 89 -37.75 30.39 4.45
C GLY A 89 -36.84 30.22 3.24
N GLU A 90 -37.35 30.69 2.12
CA GLU A 90 -36.66 31.18 0.91
C GLU A 90 -35.41 30.46 0.36
N SER A 91 -35.61 29.95 -0.84
CA SER A 91 -34.65 29.45 -1.81
C SER A 91 -33.58 30.49 -2.17
N ALA A 92 -32.44 30.43 -1.48
CA ALA A 92 -31.16 30.84 -2.04
C ALA A 92 -30.51 29.59 -2.68
N LYS A 93 -30.35 29.60 -4.01
CA LYS A 93 -29.46 28.66 -4.73
C LYS A 93 -28.02 28.95 -4.30
N GLY A 94 -27.64 28.49 -3.12
CA GLY A 94 -26.25 28.37 -2.72
C GLY A 94 -25.60 27.34 -3.63
N LYS A 95 -24.57 27.75 -4.37
CA LYS A 95 -23.57 26.80 -4.87
C LYS A 95 -23.11 26.01 -3.65
N LYS A 96 -23.56 24.76 -3.49
CA LYS A 96 -22.95 23.83 -2.54
C LYS A 96 -21.48 23.77 -2.94
N SER A 97 -20.60 24.41 -2.16
CA SER A 97 -19.19 24.11 -2.25
C SER A 97 -19.09 22.63 -1.91
N THR A 98 -18.85 21.81 -2.93
CA THR A 98 -18.60 20.39 -2.74
C THR A 98 -17.34 20.30 -1.88
N MET A 99 -17.53 19.98 -0.59
CA MET A 99 -16.42 19.76 0.32
C MET A 99 -15.52 18.68 -0.31
N PRO A 100 -14.19 18.87 -0.28
CA PRO A 100 -13.28 17.87 -0.81
C PRO A 100 -13.53 16.53 -0.09
N SER A 101 -13.36 15.43 -0.82
CA SER A 101 -13.48 14.09 -0.23
C SER A 101 -12.53 13.97 0.96
N LYS A 102 -12.94 13.25 2.02
CA LYS A 102 -12.07 12.98 3.19
C LYS A 102 -10.75 12.27 2.83
N TRP A 103 -10.71 11.67 1.64
CA TRP A 103 -9.56 10.96 1.08
C TRP A 103 -8.75 11.79 0.08
N ALA A 104 -9.16 13.03 -0.21
CA ALA A 104 -8.39 13.93 -1.05
C ALA A 104 -7.15 14.40 -0.27
N ASP A 105 -6.01 14.45 -0.98
CA ASP A 105 -4.74 14.97 -0.48
C ASP A 105 -4.27 14.28 0.82
N LYS A 106 -4.50 12.97 0.89
CA LYS A 106 -4.09 12.10 2.00
C LYS A 106 -2.79 11.32 1.73
N CYS A 107 -2.24 11.39 0.52
CA CYS A 107 -0.91 10.86 0.22
C CYS A 107 0.18 11.83 0.72
N MET A 108 1.31 11.30 1.18
CA MET A 108 2.54 12.07 1.36
C MET A 108 3.20 12.24 -0.01
N TYR A 109 3.55 13.47 -0.38
CA TYR A 109 4.18 13.80 -1.66
C TYR A 109 5.59 14.28 -1.44
N ALA A 110 6.51 13.68 -2.19
CA ALA A 110 7.87 14.15 -2.28
C ALA A 110 7.95 15.45 -3.08
N GLU A 111 8.83 16.33 -2.62
CA GLU A 111 9.28 17.48 -3.41
C GLU A 111 10.25 17.01 -4.49
N LEU A 112 10.31 17.72 -5.61
CA LEU A 112 11.34 17.45 -6.62
C LEU A 112 12.71 17.76 -6.00
N LEU A 113 13.68 16.85 -6.12
CA LEU A 113 15.05 17.13 -5.70
C LEU A 113 15.65 18.18 -6.66
N GLU A 114 15.74 19.43 -6.21
CA GLU A 114 16.34 20.53 -6.96
C GLU A 114 17.87 20.43 -6.92
N MET A 115 18.46 19.87 -7.98
CA MET A 115 19.90 19.87 -8.16
C MET A 115 20.37 21.22 -8.72
N LYS A 116 21.46 21.76 -8.17
CA LYS A 116 22.02 23.07 -8.55
C LYS A 116 23.47 22.92 -8.95
N GLU A 117 23.80 23.32 -10.17
CA GLU A 117 25.19 23.41 -10.60
C GLU A 117 25.78 24.74 -10.12
N GLY A 118 26.66 24.72 -9.10
CA GLY A 118 27.41 25.92 -8.72
C GLY A 118 27.97 25.95 -7.30
N PHE A 119 28.89 26.88 -7.10
CA PHE A 119 29.34 27.30 -5.79
C PHE A 119 28.45 28.42 -5.28
N ASP A 120 28.12 28.40 -4.00
CA ASP A 120 27.44 29.54 -3.38
C ASP A 120 28.39 30.74 -3.24
N ALA A 121 27.87 31.88 -2.76
CA ALA A 121 28.67 33.10 -2.59
C ALA A 121 29.85 32.93 -1.61
N SER A 122 29.84 31.88 -0.78
CA SER A 122 30.92 31.47 0.12
C SER A 122 31.98 30.60 -0.54
N GLY A 123 31.72 30.10 -1.76
CA GLY A 123 32.60 29.16 -2.45
C GLY A 123 32.38 27.70 -2.07
N ASP A 124 31.28 27.38 -1.36
CA ASP A 124 30.91 26.00 -1.03
C ASP A 124 30.04 25.41 -2.15
N LEU A 125 30.31 24.16 -2.52
CA LEU A 125 29.48 23.44 -3.49
C LEU A 125 28.12 23.16 -2.84
N ARG A 126 27.06 23.76 -3.39
CA ARG A 126 25.68 23.44 -3.00
C ARG A 126 24.99 22.82 -4.19
N ASP A 127 25.28 21.53 -4.38
CA ASP A 127 24.70 20.67 -5.42
C ASP A 127 23.20 20.38 -5.23
N GLY A 128 22.65 20.68 -4.05
CA GLY A 128 21.25 20.43 -3.71
C GLY A 128 20.99 19.05 -3.11
N ILE A 129 22.04 18.22 -2.96
CA ILE A 129 21.96 16.91 -2.33
C ILE A 129 22.04 17.08 -0.80
N PRO A 130 21.17 16.41 -0.02
CA PRO A 130 21.28 16.44 1.44
C PRO A 130 22.65 15.97 1.93
N HIS A 131 23.29 16.75 2.79
CA HIS A 131 24.64 16.45 3.29
C HIS A 131 24.75 15.12 4.06
N ASP A 132 23.64 14.65 4.61
CA ASP A 132 23.52 13.41 5.37
C ASP A 132 22.83 12.29 4.58
N ILE A 133 22.80 12.36 3.23
CA ILE A 133 22.12 11.36 2.39
C ILE A 133 22.55 9.91 2.68
N GLU A 134 23.81 9.67 3.03
CA GLU A 134 24.34 8.32 3.33
C GLU A 134 23.88 7.77 4.68
N THR A 135 23.37 8.61 5.58
CA THR A 135 23.04 8.23 6.97
C THR A 135 21.62 8.55 7.40
N GLY A 136 21.03 9.60 6.84
CA GLY A 136 19.73 10.15 7.22
C GLY A 136 18.60 9.76 6.26
N PHE A 137 18.93 9.12 5.14
CA PHE A 137 17.97 8.81 4.09
C PHE A 137 17.92 7.32 3.77
N LEU A 138 16.82 6.92 3.14
CA LEU A 138 16.64 5.62 2.51
C LEU A 138 16.10 5.83 1.09
N ALA A 139 16.50 4.95 0.19
CA ALA A 139 16.12 5.03 -1.22
C ALA A 139 15.03 4.02 -1.54
N VAL A 140 13.98 4.46 -2.23
CA VAL A 140 12.92 3.61 -2.76
C VAL A 140 13.06 3.57 -4.28
N THR A 141 13.47 2.42 -4.81
CA THR A 141 13.77 2.25 -6.23
C THR A 141 13.77 0.77 -6.65
N PRO A 142 13.29 0.42 -7.86
CA PRO A 142 12.68 1.31 -8.87
C PRO A 142 11.24 1.66 -8.52
N VAL A 143 10.89 2.95 -8.58
CA VAL A 143 9.50 3.41 -8.44
C VAL A 143 8.79 3.16 -9.77
N PRO A 144 7.67 2.41 -9.80
CA PRO A 144 7.04 2.00 -11.05
C PRO A 144 6.24 3.13 -11.71
N VAL A 145 6.15 3.10 -13.04
CA VAL A 145 5.24 3.96 -13.79
C VAL A 145 3.78 3.58 -13.46
N GLY A 146 2.97 4.57 -13.11
CA GLY A 146 1.57 4.33 -12.80
C GLY A 146 0.84 5.53 -12.20
N LYS A 147 -0.37 5.28 -11.69
CA LYS A 147 -1.20 6.31 -11.04
C LYS A 147 -1.12 6.18 -9.53
N ARG A 148 -0.54 7.19 -8.88
CA ARG A 148 -0.51 7.29 -7.42
C ARG A 148 -1.92 7.39 -6.82
N CYS A 149 -2.21 6.58 -5.81
CA CYS A 149 -3.54 6.39 -5.24
C CYS A 149 -3.49 5.82 -3.81
N LEU A 150 -4.59 5.96 -3.06
CA LEU A 150 -4.76 5.26 -1.78
C LEU A 150 -5.61 4.01 -1.97
N ALA A 151 -5.17 2.89 -1.42
CA ALA A 151 -6.02 1.71 -1.25
C ALA A 151 -6.64 1.73 0.14
N VAL A 152 -7.97 1.76 0.21
CA VAL A 152 -8.73 1.81 1.46
C VAL A 152 -9.60 0.57 1.56
N THR A 153 -9.34 -0.26 2.55
CA THR A 153 -10.11 -1.47 2.84
C THR A 153 -11.13 -1.19 3.94
N HIS A 154 -12.41 -1.43 3.62
CA HIS A 154 -13.53 -1.08 4.48
C HIS A 154 -13.76 -2.11 5.59
N GLN A 155 -14.44 -1.68 6.64
CA GLN A 155 -14.86 -2.58 7.72
C GLN A 155 -15.86 -3.62 7.17
N THR A 156 -15.65 -4.88 7.49
CA THR A 156 -16.60 -5.96 7.19
C THR A 156 -17.69 -6.02 8.26
N SER A 157 -18.91 -6.40 7.87
CA SER A 157 -20.08 -6.53 8.78
C SER A 157 -19.96 -7.63 9.86
N GLY A 158 -18.76 -8.13 10.15
CA GLY A 158 -18.50 -9.18 11.16
C GLY A 158 -18.97 -10.57 10.77
N ILE A 159 -19.45 -10.76 9.53
CA ILE A 159 -19.87 -12.07 9.02
C ILE A 159 -18.63 -12.88 8.65
N ALA A 160 -18.44 -14.02 9.31
CA ALA A 160 -17.34 -14.93 9.04
C ALA A 160 -17.31 -15.35 7.57
N GLY A 161 -16.14 -15.25 6.93
CA GLY A 161 -15.93 -15.64 5.53
C GLY A 161 -16.19 -14.55 4.48
N VAL A 162 -16.69 -13.36 4.88
CA VAL A 162 -16.84 -12.24 3.94
C VAL A 162 -15.51 -11.48 3.82
N VAL A 163 -14.95 -11.48 2.62
CA VAL A 163 -13.74 -10.73 2.28
C VAL A 163 -14.05 -9.22 2.28
N PRO A 164 -13.21 -8.37 2.90
CA PRO A 164 -13.43 -6.94 2.90
C PRO A 164 -13.34 -6.37 1.48
N ASN A 165 -14.14 -5.35 1.22
CA ASN A 165 -14.04 -4.57 -0.01
C ASN A 165 -12.93 -3.53 0.13
N THR A 166 -12.10 -3.43 -0.91
CA THR A 166 -11.08 -2.40 -1.08
C THR A 166 -11.53 -1.41 -2.16
N THR A 167 -11.30 -0.13 -1.91
CA THR A 167 -11.50 0.94 -2.88
C THR A 167 -10.17 1.61 -3.16
N ILE A 168 -9.80 1.74 -4.43
CA ILE A 168 -8.67 2.54 -4.86
C ILE A 168 -9.15 3.97 -5.10
N ARG A 169 -8.56 4.94 -4.40
CA ARG A 169 -8.96 6.35 -4.41
C ARG A 169 -7.88 7.22 -5.02
N SER A 170 -8.29 8.16 -5.87
CA SER A 170 -7.42 9.18 -6.46
C SER A 170 -6.74 9.96 -5.35
N ARG A 171 -5.42 10.17 -5.47
CA ARG A 171 -4.64 10.99 -4.54
C ARG A 171 -5.18 12.42 -4.39
N MET A 172 -5.50 13.10 -5.51
CA MET A 172 -5.92 14.51 -5.53
C MET A 172 -7.38 14.71 -5.13
N LEU A 173 -8.29 13.89 -5.68
CA LEU A 173 -9.72 14.12 -5.53
C LEU A 173 -10.38 13.24 -4.46
N GLY A 174 -9.68 12.21 -3.96
CA GLY A 174 -10.24 11.17 -3.07
C GLY A 174 -11.34 10.30 -3.72
N LYS A 175 -11.65 10.54 -5.00
CA LYS A 175 -12.67 9.82 -5.75
C LYS A 175 -12.22 8.39 -6.07
N PRO A 176 -13.11 7.39 -6.01
CA PRO A 176 -12.80 6.04 -6.47
C PRO A 176 -12.32 6.03 -7.92
N LEU A 177 -11.21 5.35 -8.19
CA LEU A 177 -10.68 5.15 -9.55
C LEU A 177 -11.35 3.96 -10.26
N MET A 178 -11.96 3.07 -9.50
CA MET A 178 -12.70 1.90 -9.98
C MET A 178 -13.76 1.49 -8.95
N LYS A 179 -14.62 0.54 -9.32
CA LYS A 179 -15.60 -0.05 -8.40
C LYS A 179 -14.88 -0.74 -7.24
N PRO A 180 -15.44 -0.71 -6.00
CA PRO A 180 -14.91 -1.51 -4.91
C PRO A 180 -14.83 -2.99 -5.29
N PHE A 181 -13.78 -3.66 -4.82
CA PHE A 181 -13.52 -5.06 -5.13
C PHE A 181 -13.04 -5.82 -3.88
N PRO A 182 -13.30 -7.14 -3.78
CA PRO A 182 -12.78 -7.94 -2.68
C PRO A 182 -11.26 -8.04 -2.76
N SER A 183 -10.57 -7.92 -1.63
CA SER A 183 -9.12 -8.17 -1.57
C SER A 183 -8.69 -8.88 -0.29
N THR A 184 -7.49 -9.46 -0.31
CA THR A 184 -6.90 -10.12 0.86
C THR A 184 -6.34 -9.15 1.89
N LEU A 185 -6.37 -7.85 1.61
CA LEU A 185 -5.99 -6.84 2.59
C LEU A 185 -6.95 -6.90 3.78
N PRO A 186 -6.44 -6.78 5.02
CA PRO A 186 -7.31 -6.77 6.18
C PRO A 186 -8.28 -5.57 6.19
N PRO A 187 -9.45 -5.68 6.85
CA PRO A 187 -10.34 -4.54 7.05
C PRO A 187 -9.62 -3.38 7.75
N GLN A 188 -10.11 -2.15 7.54
CA GLN A 188 -9.54 -0.94 8.13
C GLN A 188 -8.05 -0.74 7.81
N THR A 189 -7.66 -1.04 6.58
CA THR A 189 -6.29 -0.85 6.09
C THR A 189 -6.26 0.31 5.09
N VAL A 190 -5.27 1.18 5.22
CA VAL A 190 -5.00 2.31 4.32
C VAL A 190 -3.56 2.22 3.86
N LEU A 191 -3.36 2.06 2.56
CA LEU A 191 -2.04 1.95 1.93
C LEU A 191 -1.84 3.07 0.92
N ASP A 192 -0.63 3.61 0.86
CA ASP A 192 -0.22 4.50 -0.22
C ASP A 192 0.39 3.68 -1.35
N CYS A 193 -0.18 3.81 -2.55
CA CYS A 193 0.03 2.87 -3.63
C CYS A 193 0.24 3.56 -4.97
N ILE A 194 0.84 2.84 -5.91
CA ILE A 194 0.89 3.19 -7.33
C ILE A 194 0.14 2.10 -8.09
N LEU A 195 -1.00 2.45 -8.68
CA LEU A 195 -1.72 1.58 -9.59
C LEU A 195 -0.93 1.49 -10.89
N ASP A 196 -0.46 0.29 -11.22
CA ASP A 196 0.39 0.05 -12.39
C ASP A 196 -0.26 0.57 -13.69
N GLU A 197 0.54 1.12 -14.61
CA GLU A 197 0.04 1.63 -15.91
C GLU A 197 -0.75 0.55 -16.67
N HIS A 198 -0.28 -0.70 -16.59
CA HIS A 198 -0.85 -1.87 -17.26
C HIS A 198 -1.60 -2.79 -16.28
N TRP A 199 -2.19 -2.25 -15.20
CA TRP A 199 -2.89 -3.04 -14.18
C TRP A 199 -4.00 -3.95 -14.75
N ARG A 200 -4.59 -3.61 -15.91
CA ARG A 200 -5.57 -4.48 -16.57
C ARG A 200 -4.95 -5.73 -17.18
N ASP A 201 -3.67 -5.70 -17.53
CA ASP A 201 -2.97 -6.81 -18.16
C ASP A 201 -2.15 -7.62 -17.13
N ASN A 202 -1.64 -6.95 -16.09
CA ASN A 202 -0.79 -7.58 -15.07
C ASN A 202 -1.42 -7.67 -13.67
N GLY A 203 -2.52 -6.98 -13.39
CA GLY A 203 -3.20 -7.06 -12.09
C GLY A 203 -2.41 -6.51 -10.91
N ILE A 204 -1.40 -5.66 -11.13
CA ILE A 204 -0.48 -5.21 -10.07
C ILE A 204 -0.94 -3.88 -9.44
N LEU A 205 -0.93 -3.84 -8.12
CA LEU A 205 -0.95 -2.63 -7.32
C LEU A 205 0.34 -2.56 -6.51
N HIS A 206 1.16 -1.55 -6.79
CA HIS A 206 2.43 -1.38 -6.10
C HIS A 206 2.21 -0.66 -4.78
N ILE A 207 2.63 -1.23 -3.67
CA ILE A 207 2.48 -0.65 -2.34
C ILE A 207 3.72 0.16 -2.04
N LEU A 208 3.59 1.49 -1.98
CA LEU A 208 4.68 2.36 -1.61
C LEU A 208 4.79 2.52 -0.09
N ASP A 209 3.67 2.65 0.60
CA ASP A 209 3.68 2.92 2.05
C ASP A 209 2.46 2.34 2.76
N VAL A 210 2.56 2.25 4.09
CA VAL A 210 1.50 1.83 4.99
C VAL A 210 1.16 2.96 5.94
N VAL A 211 -0.10 3.41 5.90
CA VAL A 211 -0.60 4.47 6.78
C VAL A 211 -1.36 3.84 7.95
N THR A 212 -2.24 2.89 7.65
CA THR A 212 -3.03 2.19 8.65
C THR A 212 -3.11 0.71 8.30
N TRP A 213 -2.98 -0.18 9.29
CA TRP A 213 -3.11 -1.62 9.09
C TRP A 213 -4.02 -2.23 10.15
N LYS A 214 -5.14 -2.85 9.76
CA LYS A 214 -6.11 -3.43 10.71
C LYS A 214 -6.60 -2.42 11.76
N GLY A 215 -6.82 -1.17 11.36
CA GLY A 215 -7.24 -0.08 12.24
C GLY A 215 -6.13 0.49 13.14
N GLN A 216 -4.92 -0.07 13.12
CA GLN A 216 -3.77 0.50 13.81
C GLN A 216 -3.10 1.54 12.92
N ASP A 217 -3.00 2.77 13.44
CA ASP A 217 -2.27 3.85 12.78
C ASP A 217 -0.76 3.60 12.88
N LEU A 218 -0.07 3.75 11.76
CA LEU A 218 1.37 3.60 11.61
C LEU A 218 2.01 4.89 11.12
N ALA A 219 1.22 5.95 10.85
CA ALA A 219 1.71 7.20 10.29
C ALA A 219 2.75 7.87 11.19
N ASP A 220 2.60 7.75 12.51
CA ASP A 220 3.53 8.31 13.50
C ASP A 220 4.85 7.51 13.63
N CYS A 221 4.99 6.39 12.94
CA CYS A 221 6.22 5.61 12.94
C CYS A 221 7.22 6.11 11.88
N GLU A 222 8.50 5.96 12.19
CA GLU A 222 9.60 6.25 11.26
C GLU A 222 9.55 5.39 9.99
N THR A 223 10.08 5.93 8.89
CA THR A 223 10.00 5.32 7.56
C THR A 223 10.54 3.89 7.50
N PRO A 224 11.74 3.53 8.05
CA PRO A 224 12.25 2.17 8.02
C PRO A 224 11.29 1.15 8.67
N PHE A 225 10.64 1.54 9.77
CA PHE A 225 9.69 0.67 10.45
C PHE A 225 8.44 0.46 9.59
N ARG A 226 7.88 1.53 9.01
CA ARG A 226 6.73 1.43 8.11
C ARG A 226 7.02 0.51 6.92
N PHE A 227 8.20 0.62 6.32
CA PHE A 227 8.58 -0.21 5.17
C PHE A 227 8.83 -1.68 5.55
N TRP A 228 9.52 -1.93 6.66
CA TRP A 228 9.67 -3.28 7.19
C TRP A 228 8.32 -3.92 7.52
N TRP A 229 7.44 -3.17 8.20
CA TRP A 229 6.10 -3.63 8.56
C TRP A 229 5.26 -3.95 7.32
N ARG A 230 5.24 -3.03 6.35
CA ARG A 230 4.57 -3.19 5.05
C ARG A 230 4.99 -4.50 4.39
N ASP A 231 6.29 -4.73 4.23
CA ASP A 231 6.80 -5.90 3.51
C ASP A 231 6.49 -7.21 4.27
N THR A 232 6.71 -7.21 5.59
CA THR A 232 6.40 -8.35 6.46
C THR A 232 4.91 -8.71 6.36
N ARG A 233 4.02 -7.73 6.51
CA ARG A 233 2.57 -7.97 6.52
C ARG A 233 2.00 -8.32 5.16
N LEU A 234 2.55 -7.80 4.06
CA LEU A 234 2.16 -8.21 2.73
C LEU A 234 2.58 -9.66 2.44
N SER A 235 3.75 -10.09 2.92
CA SER A 235 4.24 -11.47 2.71
C SER A 235 3.41 -12.53 3.43
N GLU A 236 2.69 -12.15 4.49
CA GLU A 236 1.79 -13.03 5.26
C GLU A 236 0.41 -13.20 4.60
N LEU A 237 0.08 -12.42 3.57
CA LEU A 237 -1.25 -12.47 2.96
C LEU A 237 -1.44 -13.75 2.15
N PRO A 238 -2.64 -14.37 2.21
CA PRO A 238 -2.94 -15.50 1.36
C PRO A 238 -2.98 -15.06 -0.12
N SER A 239 -2.60 -15.96 -1.02
CA SER A 239 -2.78 -15.74 -2.46
C SER A 239 -4.27 -15.73 -2.80
N PHE A 240 -4.76 -14.65 -3.42
CA PHE A 240 -6.11 -14.60 -3.96
C PHE A 240 -6.08 -14.94 -5.45
N PRO A 241 -6.70 -16.04 -5.90
CA PRO A 241 -6.77 -16.33 -7.32
C PRO A 241 -7.57 -15.21 -8.02
N PRO A 242 -7.09 -14.70 -9.16
CA PRO A 242 -7.86 -13.71 -9.90
C PRO A 242 -9.18 -14.32 -10.41
N PRO A 243 -10.25 -13.52 -10.55
CA PRO A 243 -11.56 -14.04 -10.93
C PRO A 243 -11.53 -14.74 -12.31
N PRO A 244 -12.04 -15.99 -12.43
CA PRO A 244 -11.95 -16.76 -13.68
C PRO A 244 -12.79 -16.16 -14.81
N ASN A 245 -13.87 -15.44 -14.49
CA ASN A 245 -14.82 -14.88 -15.45
C ASN A 245 -14.49 -13.44 -15.88
N ALA A 246 -13.23 -13.02 -15.78
CA ALA A 246 -12.82 -11.74 -16.36
C ALA A 246 -12.71 -11.89 -17.89
N ALA A 247 -13.82 -11.63 -18.58
CA ALA A 247 -13.98 -11.73 -20.03
C ALA A 247 -13.93 -10.33 -20.69
N PRO A 248 -13.61 -10.24 -21.99
CA PRO A 248 -12.89 -9.12 -22.57
C PRO A 248 -13.79 -7.89 -22.82
N PRO A 249 -13.24 -6.65 -22.77
CA PRO A 249 -13.94 -5.49 -23.32
C PRO A 249 -14.10 -5.54 -24.84
N ASP A 250 -13.44 -6.43 -25.58
CA ASP A 250 -13.56 -6.55 -27.04
C ASP A 250 -13.43 -8.00 -27.52
N GLN A 251 -14.26 -8.41 -28.49
CA GLN A 251 -14.38 -9.77 -29.04
C GLN A 251 -13.12 -10.31 -29.78
N HIS A 252 -11.97 -9.67 -29.61
CA HIS A 252 -10.71 -10.00 -30.28
C HIS A 252 -9.53 -10.30 -29.35
N SER A 253 -9.68 -10.17 -28.03
CA SER A 253 -8.57 -10.37 -27.08
C SER A 253 -8.46 -11.83 -26.63
N THR A 254 -7.34 -12.50 -26.96
CA THR A 254 -6.98 -13.84 -26.46
C THR A 254 -6.33 -13.82 -25.08
N THR A 255 -6.18 -12.65 -24.47
CA THR A 255 -5.42 -12.44 -23.23
C THR A 255 -6.36 -12.14 -22.08
N TYR A 256 -6.10 -12.74 -20.92
CA TYR A 256 -6.83 -12.48 -19.69
C TYR A 256 -6.67 -11.00 -19.29
N GLN A 257 -7.77 -10.34 -18.93
CA GLN A 257 -7.74 -8.98 -18.37
C GLN A 257 -8.23 -8.99 -16.93
N PHE A 258 -7.46 -8.37 -16.04
CA PHE A 258 -7.81 -8.22 -14.64
C PHE A 258 -8.97 -7.23 -14.46
N PRO A 259 -10.03 -7.62 -13.73
CA PRO A 259 -11.14 -6.71 -13.42
C PRO A 259 -10.76 -5.69 -12.33
N HIS A 260 -9.77 -6.02 -11.51
CA HIS A 260 -9.14 -5.21 -10.47
C HIS A 260 -7.74 -5.78 -10.15
N PRO A 261 -6.86 -5.02 -9.50
CA PRO A 261 -5.57 -5.53 -9.05
C PRO A 261 -5.71 -6.66 -8.04
N THR A 262 -4.94 -7.73 -8.21
CA THR A 262 -4.92 -8.91 -7.34
C THR A 262 -3.53 -9.19 -6.78
N THR A 263 -2.49 -8.57 -7.34
CA THR A 263 -1.11 -8.69 -6.88
C THR A 263 -0.71 -7.40 -6.17
N PHE A 264 -0.52 -7.48 -4.85
CA PHE A 264 -0.03 -6.37 -4.03
C PHE A 264 1.49 -6.49 -3.88
N ALA A 265 2.24 -5.71 -4.65
CA ALA A 265 3.69 -5.81 -4.69
C ALA A 265 4.35 -4.63 -3.96
N PRO A 266 5.17 -4.83 -2.92
CA PRO A 266 5.89 -3.72 -2.31
C PRO A 266 6.90 -3.11 -3.30
N VAL A 267 7.03 -1.78 -3.27
CA VAL A 267 8.11 -1.08 -3.96
C VAL A 267 9.40 -1.24 -3.14
N PRO A 268 10.52 -1.71 -3.73
CA PRO A 268 11.71 -2.03 -2.96
C PRO A 268 12.30 -0.78 -2.32
N TYR A 269 12.84 -0.94 -1.12
CA TYR A 269 13.57 0.10 -0.41
C TYR A 269 14.96 -0.39 -0.01
N HIS A 270 15.89 0.55 0.11
CA HIS A 270 17.31 0.30 0.37
C HIS A 270 17.78 1.24 1.49
N THR A 271 18.41 0.67 2.49
CA THR A 271 18.94 1.41 3.66
C THR A 271 20.41 1.78 3.49
N ASP A 272 21.14 1.10 2.59
CA ASP A 272 22.48 1.52 2.19
C ASP A 272 22.33 2.61 1.14
N THR A 273 22.54 3.85 1.55
CA THR A 273 22.54 5.04 0.68
C THR A 273 23.93 5.62 0.55
N THR A 274 24.98 4.81 0.74
CA THR A 274 26.35 5.27 0.48
C THR A 274 26.51 5.70 -0.98
N LEU A 275 27.34 6.71 -1.24
CA LEU A 275 27.54 7.25 -2.58
C LEU A 275 28.03 6.16 -3.55
N SER A 276 28.91 5.28 -3.07
CA SER A 276 29.36 4.12 -3.85
C SER A 276 28.21 3.18 -4.20
N HIS A 277 27.30 2.93 -3.27
CA HIS A 277 26.13 2.06 -3.52
C HIS A 277 25.13 2.72 -4.48
N PHE A 278 24.92 4.04 -4.38
CA PHE A 278 24.12 4.79 -5.34
C PHE A 278 24.63 4.60 -6.77
N LEU A 279 25.90 4.90 -7.01
CA LEU A 279 26.51 4.87 -8.35
C LEU A 279 26.55 3.46 -8.94
N THR A 280 26.92 2.46 -8.13
CA THR A 280 27.17 1.11 -8.63
C THR A 280 25.92 0.22 -8.65
N THR A 281 24.92 0.53 -7.83
CA THR A 281 23.77 -0.35 -7.61
C THR A 281 22.44 0.37 -7.78
N LEU A 282 22.15 1.42 -6.99
CA LEU A 282 20.80 1.99 -6.95
C LEU A 282 20.41 2.73 -8.23
N ILE A 283 21.31 3.52 -8.82
CA ILE A 283 21.04 4.23 -10.07
C ILE A 283 20.85 3.24 -11.24
N PRO A 284 21.75 2.25 -11.46
CA PRO A 284 21.50 1.18 -12.43
C PRO A 284 20.19 0.43 -12.21
N LEU A 285 19.86 0.13 -10.94
CA LEU A 285 18.60 -0.53 -10.57
C LEU A 285 17.39 0.36 -10.90
N THR A 286 17.49 1.67 -10.65
CA THR A 286 16.46 2.67 -10.99
C THR A 286 16.18 2.71 -12.50
N ARG A 287 17.21 2.53 -13.34
CA ARG A 287 17.08 2.49 -14.80
C ARG A 287 16.56 1.15 -15.33
N SER A 288 16.57 0.10 -14.50
CA SER A 288 16.27 -1.26 -14.91
C SER A 288 14.76 -1.56 -14.88
N THR A 289 14.31 -2.45 -15.77
CA THR A 289 12.94 -2.99 -15.73
C THR A 289 12.85 -4.09 -14.68
N ARG A 290 11.83 -4.03 -13.82
CA ARG A 290 11.57 -5.05 -12.79
C ARG A 290 10.61 -6.11 -13.34
N THR A 291 10.88 -7.39 -13.05
CA THR A 291 9.96 -8.48 -13.35
C THR A 291 9.21 -8.93 -12.11
N ILE A 292 7.88 -8.97 -12.15
CA ILE A 292 7.04 -9.39 -11.02
C ILE A 292 6.21 -10.62 -11.43
N PRO A 293 6.24 -11.71 -10.64
CA PRO A 293 5.39 -12.87 -10.91
C PRO A 293 3.91 -12.55 -10.61
N VAL A 294 3.03 -12.93 -11.53
CA VAL A 294 1.59 -12.72 -11.46
C VAL A 294 0.88 -14.02 -11.80
N SER A 295 -0.10 -14.41 -11.00
CA SER A 295 -0.97 -15.55 -11.29
C SER A 295 -2.12 -15.13 -12.21
N VAL A 296 -2.35 -15.89 -13.29
CA VAL A 296 -3.51 -15.71 -14.19
C VAL A 296 -4.24 -17.05 -14.40
N PRO A 297 -5.57 -17.04 -14.63
CA PRO A 297 -6.31 -18.26 -14.95
C PRO A 297 -5.86 -18.81 -16.31
N VAL A 298 -5.84 -20.13 -16.44
CA VAL A 298 -5.68 -20.80 -17.73
C VAL A 298 -7.03 -20.74 -18.46
N LEU A 299 -7.09 -19.96 -19.56
CA LEU A 299 -8.27 -19.89 -20.41
C LEU A 299 -8.42 -21.21 -21.20
N ALA A 300 -9.56 -21.88 -21.04
CA ALA A 300 -9.91 -23.09 -21.79
C ALA A 300 -10.04 -22.76 -23.29
N GLY A 301 -8.95 -22.93 -24.04
CA GLY A 301 -8.87 -22.61 -25.46
C GLY A 301 -7.46 -22.70 -26.06
N SER A 302 -6.42 -22.80 -25.23
CA SER A 302 -5.02 -22.90 -25.68
C SER A 302 -4.38 -24.28 -25.49
N SER A 303 -5.13 -25.33 -25.16
CA SER A 303 -4.58 -26.69 -25.08
C SER A 303 -4.43 -27.30 -26.48
N SER A 304 -3.18 -27.28 -26.98
CA SER A 304 -2.73 -28.24 -27.98
C SER A 304 -2.94 -29.66 -27.46
N LEU A 305 -3.57 -30.49 -28.29
CA LEU A 305 -3.65 -31.96 -28.25
C LEU A 305 -2.76 -32.66 -27.20
N GLY A 306 -3.39 -33.27 -26.20
CA GLY A 306 -2.72 -34.14 -25.22
C GLY A 306 -3.67 -34.66 -24.14
N GLU A 307 -4.30 -35.79 -24.46
CA GLU A 307 -4.82 -36.88 -23.61
C GLU A 307 -5.42 -36.62 -22.20
N GLU A 308 -6.70 -36.99 -22.10
CA GLU A 308 -7.38 -37.75 -21.04
C GLU A 308 -6.93 -37.61 -19.57
N GLY A 309 -7.83 -37.05 -18.76
CA GLY A 309 -7.75 -37.14 -17.31
C GLY A 309 -8.82 -36.32 -16.59
N THR A 310 -10.10 -36.52 -16.90
CA THR A 310 -11.20 -35.95 -16.09
C THR A 310 -11.29 -36.68 -14.75
N THR A 311 -10.56 -36.20 -13.75
CA THR A 311 -10.78 -36.57 -12.35
C THR A 311 -12.02 -35.81 -11.85
N MET A 312 -13.14 -36.49 -11.71
CA MET A 312 -14.30 -35.94 -11.00
C MET A 312 -14.00 -35.93 -9.50
N ASP A 313 -13.68 -34.76 -8.95
CA ASP A 313 -13.59 -34.53 -7.51
C ASP A 313 -14.93 -34.01 -6.97
N LEU A 314 -15.32 -34.49 -5.80
CA LEU A 314 -16.70 -34.59 -5.33
C LEU A 314 -17.16 -33.39 -4.47
N ASP A 315 -16.49 -32.24 -4.59
CA ASP A 315 -16.79 -31.02 -3.84
C ASP A 315 -16.93 -29.79 -4.76
N GLY A 316 -17.78 -29.87 -5.79
CA GLY A 316 -18.63 -28.78 -6.33
C GLY A 316 -18.04 -27.42 -6.76
N MET A 317 -16.74 -27.16 -6.63
CA MET A 317 -16.09 -25.91 -7.03
C MET A 317 -15.16 -26.20 -8.20
N PRO A 318 -15.29 -25.51 -9.35
CA PRO A 318 -14.37 -25.70 -10.45
C PRO A 318 -12.96 -25.30 -9.98
N ILE A 319 -12.03 -26.26 -9.97
CA ILE A 319 -10.62 -26.00 -9.72
C ILE A 319 -10.11 -25.14 -10.88
N VAL A 320 -9.96 -23.84 -10.66
CA VAL A 320 -9.40 -22.92 -11.65
C VAL A 320 -7.90 -23.16 -11.69
N GLN A 321 -7.41 -23.75 -12.78
CA GLN A 321 -5.97 -23.89 -12.99
C GLN A 321 -5.34 -22.51 -13.20
N LEU A 322 -4.31 -22.21 -12.40
CA LEU A 322 -3.55 -20.96 -12.50
C LEU A 322 -2.21 -21.23 -13.19
N ARG A 323 -1.74 -20.23 -13.94
CA ARG A 323 -0.36 -20.16 -14.44
C ARG A 323 0.30 -18.89 -13.93
N THR A 324 1.59 -18.96 -13.62
CA THR A 324 2.39 -17.78 -13.29
C THR A 324 2.96 -17.19 -14.58
N ILE A 325 2.76 -15.90 -14.77
CA ILE A 325 3.40 -15.09 -15.81
C ILE A 325 4.33 -14.07 -15.14
N HIS A 326 5.35 -13.60 -15.87
CA HIS A 326 6.23 -12.54 -15.39
C HIS A 326 5.85 -11.24 -16.08
N ALA A 327 5.35 -10.28 -15.31
CA ALA A 327 5.03 -8.95 -15.80
C ALA A 327 6.27 -8.06 -15.74
N GLU A 328 6.53 -7.34 -16.84
CA GLU A 328 7.57 -6.32 -16.91
C GLU A 328 7.03 -4.99 -16.40
N VAL A 329 7.75 -4.38 -15.46
CA VAL A 329 7.39 -3.13 -14.80
C VAL A 329 8.50 -2.11 -15.03
N ARG A 330 8.16 -1.04 -15.74
CA ARG A 330 9.08 0.07 -16.02
C ARG A 330 9.19 0.99 -14.81
N SER A 331 10.39 1.53 -14.63
CA SER A 331 10.68 2.53 -13.61
C SER A 331 10.35 3.94 -14.11
N ASP A 332 9.79 4.76 -13.22
CA ASP A 332 9.57 6.20 -13.40
C ASP A 332 10.67 7.03 -12.71
N GLY A 333 11.40 6.43 -11.76
CA GLY A 333 12.46 7.12 -11.01
C GLY A 333 12.69 6.54 -9.61
N MET A 334 13.21 7.39 -8.72
CA MET A 334 13.60 7.05 -7.36
C MET A 334 13.06 8.06 -6.36
N LEU A 335 12.56 7.58 -5.22
CA LEU A 335 12.21 8.42 -4.07
C LEU A 335 13.30 8.29 -3.00
N LEU A 336 13.66 9.40 -2.38
CA LEU A 336 14.51 9.47 -1.20
C LEU A 336 13.62 9.86 -0.02
N TYR A 337 13.60 9.07 1.03
CA TYR A 337 12.86 9.38 2.25
C TYR A 337 13.84 9.67 3.37
N VAL A 338 13.55 10.68 4.19
CA VAL A 338 14.23 10.85 5.48
C VAL A 338 13.85 9.66 6.37
N ALA A 339 14.85 9.00 6.96
CA ALA A 339 14.65 7.78 7.74
C ALA A 339 13.75 8.04 8.96
N GLN A 340 13.96 9.14 9.67
CA GLN A 340 13.17 9.49 10.86
C GLN A 340 11.81 10.13 10.55
N ALA A 341 11.41 10.21 9.27
CA ALA A 341 10.16 10.84 8.90
C ALA A 341 8.94 10.02 9.32
N THR A 342 7.98 10.71 9.95
CA THR A 342 6.60 10.24 10.03
C THR A 342 5.90 10.44 8.69
N TYR A 343 4.81 9.72 8.47
CA TYR A 343 4.01 9.88 7.27
C TYR A 343 3.07 11.09 7.44
N GLU A 344 3.29 12.14 6.65
CA GLU A 344 2.45 13.34 6.68
C GLU A 344 1.69 13.55 5.36
N PRO A 345 0.35 13.70 5.39
CA PRO A 345 -0.42 14.04 4.21
C PRO A 345 -0.01 15.38 3.59
N GLY A 346 0.10 15.42 2.26
CA GLY A 346 0.46 16.61 1.51
C GLY A 346 1.92 16.62 1.07
N THR A 347 2.39 17.78 0.61
CA THR A 347 3.78 17.93 0.14
C THR A 347 4.69 18.03 1.36
N SER A 348 5.76 17.24 1.35
CA SER A 348 6.67 17.11 2.48
C SER A 348 8.12 17.23 2.02
N PRO A 349 8.95 18.06 2.69
CA PRO A 349 10.39 18.10 2.46
C PRO A 349 11.10 16.85 3.02
N LEU A 350 10.40 16.00 3.77
CA LEU A 350 10.93 14.76 4.33
C LEU A 350 11.01 13.63 3.29
N SER A 351 10.63 13.91 2.05
CA SER A 351 10.84 13.03 0.92
C SER A 351 11.16 13.82 -0.35
N SER A 352 12.06 13.29 -1.16
CA SER A 352 12.52 13.91 -2.40
C SER A 352 12.34 12.96 -3.58
N TRP A 353 11.99 13.50 -4.73
CA TRP A 353 11.74 12.77 -5.97
C TRP A 353 12.87 13.03 -6.96
N VAL A 354 13.44 11.95 -7.50
CA VAL A 354 14.45 11.97 -8.56
C VAL A 354 13.88 11.22 -9.77
N PRO A 355 13.26 11.92 -10.73
CA PRO A 355 12.63 11.28 -11.88
C PRO A 355 13.66 10.75 -12.88
N LEU A 356 13.33 9.62 -13.52
CA LEU A 356 14.13 9.02 -14.59
C LEU A 356 14.09 9.85 -15.88
N HIS A 357 13.04 10.64 -16.08
CA HIS A 357 12.87 11.51 -17.25
C HIS A 357 12.49 12.92 -16.82
N ALA A 358 12.98 13.93 -17.53
CA ALA A 358 12.55 15.30 -17.30
C ALA A 358 11.05 15.43 -17.61
N TYR A 359 10.29 16.03 -16.69
CA TYR A 359 8.90 16.39 -16.97
C TYR A 359 8.89 17.63 -17.86
N GLU A 360 8.52 17.47 -19.13
CA GLU A 360 8.21 18.61 -19.98
C GLU A 360 6.88 19.22 -19.57
N THR A 361 6.90 20.51 -19.24
CA THR A 361 5.66 21.27 -19.09
C THR A 361 4.94 21.39 -20.43
N HIS A 362 3.62 21.54 -20.40
CA HIS A 362 2.82 21.72 -21.60
C HIS A 362 3.28 22.94 -22.43
N GLU A 363 3.75 23.99 -21.77
CA GLU A 363 4.27 25.20 -22.40
C GLU A 363 5.63 24.97 -23.07
N GLU A 364 6.53 24.21 -22.43
CA GLU A 364 7.82 23.82 -23.03
C GLU A 364 7.65 22.93 -24.25
N ARG A 365 6.67 22.01 -24.20
CA ARG A 365 6.32 21.19 -25.36
C ARG A 365 5.82 22.05 -26.52
N ILE A 366 4.91 22.99 -26.26
CA ILE A 366 4.40 23.92 -27.29
C ILE A 366 5.53 24.80 -27.85
N ARG A 367 6.42 25.32 -27.01
CA ARG A 367 7.57 26.12 -27.46
C ARG A 367 8.54 25.31 -28.32
N ARG A 368 8.79 24.04 -27.96
CA ARG A 368 9.66 23.16 -28.74
C ARG A 368 9.05 22.78 -30.09
N GLU A 369 7.76 22.45 -30.11
CA GLU A 369 7.01 22.18 -31.34
C GLU A 369 6.98 23.41 -32.26
N ALA A 370 6.88 24.61 -31.70
CA ALA A 370 6.95 25.87 -32.45
C ALA A 370 8.36 26.24 -32.96
N ALA A 371 9.43 25.74 -32.33
CA ALA A 371 10.82 26.08 -32.66
C ALA A 371 11.43 25.22 -33.77
N GLY A 372 10.78 24.13 -34.21
CA GLY A 372 11.11 23.40 -35.44
C GLY A 372 12.52 22.78 -35.56
N GLY A 373 13.30 22.72 -34.48
CA GLY A 373 14.64 22.13 -34.46
C GLY A 373 14.65 20.74 -33.80
N PRO A 374 15.66 19.89 -34.09
CA PRO A 374 15.93 18.70 -33.29
C PRO A 374 16.44 19.17 -31.93
N GLY A 375 15.51 19.49 -31.02
CA GLY A 375 15.82 19.96 -29.69
C GLY A 375 16.66 18.90 -28.97
N GLY A 376 17.80 19.31 -28.42
CA GLY A 376 18.58 18.44 -27.53
C GLY A 376 17.65 17.85 -26.48
N VAL A 377 17.74 16.54 -26.28
CA VAL A 377 16.96 15.83 -25.25
C VAL A 377 17.30 16.50 -23.93
N ALA A 378 16.30 17.03 -23.23
CA ALA A 378 16.51 17.57 -21.89
C ALA A 378 17.17 16.47 -21.05
N GLU A 379 18.30 16.80 -20.42
CA GLU A 379 19.06 15.85 -19.60
C GLU A 379 18.15 15.25 -18.52
N SER A 380 18.25 13.93 -18.29
CA SER A 380 17.44 13.30 -17.25
C SER A 380 17.84 13.84 -15.89
N PRO A 381 16.89 14.19 -14.99
CA PRO A 381 17.23 14.54 -13.62
C PRO A 381 18.00 13.44 -12.89
N LEU A 382 17.79 12.16 -13.22
CA LEU A 382 18.60 11.07 -12.71
C LEU A 382 20.04 11.08 -13.28
N ASP A 383 20.24 11.51 -14.53
CA ASP A 383 21.59 11.69 -15.10
C ASP A 383 22.32 12.85 -14.38
N VAL A 384 21.61 13.95 -14.06
CA VAL A 384 22.15 15.05 -13.25
C VAL A 384 22.50 14.59 -11.85
N PHE A 385 21.65 13.77 -11.23
CA PHE A 385 21.88 13.20 -9.90
C PHE A 385 23.07 12.25 -9.82
N GLU A 386 23.41 11.58 -10.94
CA GLU A 386 24.54 10.65 -11.01
C GLU A 386 25.91 11.36 -11.13
N ARG A 387 25.95 12.58 -11.67
CA ARG A 387 27.17 13.37 -11.86
C ARG A 387 27.64 14.00 -10.55
#